data_AF-A0A849R5L8-F1
#
_entry.id   AF-A0A849R5L8-F1
#
_cell.length_a   1.000
_cell.length_b   1.000
_cell.length_c   1.000
_cell.angle_alpha   90.00
_cell.angle_beta   90.00
_cell.angle_gamma   90.00
#
_symmetry.space_group_name_H-M   'P 1'
#
loop_
_entity.id
_entity.type
_entity.pdbx_description
1 polymer ?
#
loop_
_entity_poly.entity_id
_entity_poly.type
_entity_poly.pdbx_seq_one_letter_code
_entity_poly.pdbx_strand_id
1 'polypeptide(L)'
;MLDAVLCPEWDGRYYSFDANWSENESMGSMRNGSGDDWFILFGEFGAAIKGLAHETKIAGDKVLAGEVQSQMPKTFSSFLTEAAFGMDWLSYCYWRGPEDSSWKRVVHPDPTLSLSEDGSAEYLALLVEPAASYEEFVKWYYELDIPLDAIESIYNHSPLSERLVSSLNPEVSLAQAKEAAAEIGYPVGHADA
;
A
#
# COMPACT_ATOMS: atom_id res chain seq x y z
N MET A 1 7.80 0.18 -6.21
CA MET A 1 9.07 0.11 -6.98
C MET A 1 10.28 0.21 -6.07
N LEU A 2 10.38 1.19 -5.16
CA LEU A 2 11.53 1.30 -4.25
C LEU A 2 11.76 0.00 -3.45
N ASP A 3 10.78 -0.49 -2.70
CA ASP A 3 10.89 -1.76 -1.96
C ASP A 3 11.22 -2.96 -2.84
N ALA A 4 10.77 -2.98 -4.10
CA ALA A 4 11.10 -4.08 -5.03
C ALA A 4 12.58 -4.08 -5.45
N VAL A 5 13.29 -2.94 -5.34
CA VAL A 5 14.74 -2.83 -5.54
C VAL A 5 15.49 -2.98 -4.22
N LEU A 6 15.00 -2.35 -3.14
CA LEU A 6 15.67 -2.36 -1.84
C LEU A 6 15.60 -3.72 -1.16
N CYS A 7 14.50 -4.45 -1.32
CA CYS A 7 14.27 -5.78 -0.76
C CYS A 7 13.72 -6.72 -1.85
N PRO A 8 14.59 -7.35 -2.65
CA PRO A 8 14.17 -8.24 -3.74
C PRO A 8 13.33 -9.43 -3.27
N GLU A 9 13.57 -9.93 -2.07
CA GLU A 9 12.80 -11.01 -1.45
C GLU A 9 11.39 -10.54 -1.07
N TRP A 10 10.37 -11.12 -1.69
CA TRP A 10 8.98 -10.70 -1.51
C TRP A 10 8.50 -10.71 -0.05
N ASP A 11 8.87 -11.75 0.71
CA ASP A 11 8.41 -11.94 2.09
C ASP A 11 8.98 -10.89 3.07
N GLY A 12 10.05 -10.19 2.70
CA GLY A 12 10.68 -9.13 3.49
C GLY A 12 10.27 -7.70 3.10
N ARG A 13 9.47 -7.54 2.04
CA ARG A 13 9.07 -6.22 1.54
C ARG A 13 8.04 -5.58 2.48
N TYR A 14 8.26 -4.32 2.81
CA TYR A 14 7.33 -3.55 3.60
C TYR A 14 6.15 -3.13 2.73
N TYR A 15 6.42 -2.58 1.54
CA TYR A 15 5.44 -2.23 0.52
C TYR A 15 5.52 -3.13 -0.70
N SER A 16 4.34 -3.58 -1.14
CA SER A 16 4.18 -4.40 -2.34
C SER A 16 3.02 -3.91 -3.18
N PHE A 17 3.08 -4.16 -4.48
CA PHE A 17 2.03 -3.83 -5.42
C PHE A 17 1.86 -4.98 -6.42
N ASP A 18 0.62 -5.31 -6.74
CA ASP A 18 0.25 -6.28 -7.77
C ASP A 18 -0.65 -5.57 -8.79
N ALA A 19 -0.12 -5.34 -9.98
CA ALA A 19 -0.85 -4.69 -11.05
C ALA A 19 -1.89 -5.59 -11.72
N ASN A 20 -1.83 -6.91 -11.47
CA ASN A 20 -2.67 -7.92 -12.10
C ASN A 20 -3.42 -8.74 -11.05
N TRP A 21 -3.84 -8.10 -9.94
CA TRP A 21 -4.59 -8.77 -8.86
C TRP A 21 -5.83 -9.48 -9.40
N SER A 22 -6.55 -8.83 -10.32
CA SER A 22 -7.57 -9.44 -11.15
C SER A 22 -7.66 -8.73 -12.52
N GLU A 23 -8.58 -9.17 -13.40
CA GLU A 23 -8.70 -8.67 -14.78
C GLU A 23 -8.81 -7.13 -14.88
N ASN A 24 -9.39 -6.47 -13.87
CA ASN A 24 -9.57 -5.01 -13.85
C ASN A 24 -9.21 -4.39 -12.49
N GLU A 25 -8.42 -5.10 -11.68
CA GLU A 25 -8.06 -4.64 -10.34
C GLU A 25 -6.57 -4.76 -10.10
N SER A 26 -6.05 -3.79 -9.35
CA SER A 26 -4.69 -3.78 -8.84
C SER A 26 -4.71 -3.60 -7.34
N MET A 27 -3.72 -4.16 -6.65
CA MET A 27 -3.68 -4.21 -5.19
C MET A 27 -2.34 -3.68 -4.68
N GLY A 28 -2.39 -2.67 -3.82
CA GLY A 28 -1.26 -2.25 -2.99
C GLY A 28 -1.37 -2.87 -1.62
N SER A 29 -0.24 -3.25 -1.01
CA SER A 29 -0.21 -3.73 0.37
C SER A 29 0.99 -3.21 1.14
N MET A 30 0.81 -3.09 2.45
CA MET A 30 1.89 -2.94 3.42
C MET A 30 1.83 -4.08 4.42
N ARG A 31 2.99 -4.62 4.81
CA ARG A 31 3.14 -5.56 5.93
C ARG A 31 4.42 -5.23 6.68
N ASN A 32 4.34 -5.01 7.99
CA ASN A 32 5.55 -4.69 8.78
C ASN A 32 6.29 -5.91 9.33
N GLY A 33 5.78 -7.12 9.10
CA GLY A 33 6.32 -8.37 9.65
C GLY A 33 6.01 -8.62 11.14
N SER A 34 5.31 -7.70 11.78
CA SER A 34 5.00 -7.70 13.23
C SER A 34 3.50 -7.72 13.54
N GLY A 35 2.66 -7.96 12.53
CA GLY A 35 1.21 -8.12 12.69
C GLY A 35 0.36 -6.95 12.22
N ASP A 36 0.97 -5.85 11.77
CA ASP A 36 0.24 -4.75 11.14
C ASP A 36 0.29 -4.84 9.62
N ASP A 37 -0.83 -4.51 9.01
CA ASP A 37 -0.99 -4.55 7.57
C ASP A 37 -2.01 -3.52 7.06
N TRP A 38 -1.90 -3.20 5.79
CA TRP A 38 -3.03 -2.69 5.03
C TRP A 38 -3.04 -3.22 3.61
N PHE A 39 -4.22 -3.17 3.01
CA PHE A 39 -4.50 -3.51 1.63
C PHE A 39 -5.31 -2.38 1.00
N ILE A 40 -4.92 -1.97 -0.20
CA ILE A 40 -5.67 -1.03 -1.04
C ILE A 40 -6.02 -1.74 -2.33
N LEU A 41 -7.31 -1.87 -2.61
CA LEU A 41 -7.77 -2.39 -3.90
C LEU A 41 -8.27 -1.24 -4.76
N PHE A 42 -7.78 -1.20 -5.99
CA PHE A 42 -8.21 -0.26 -7.03
C PHE A 42 -8.99 -1.02 -8.10
N GLY A 43 -10.07 -0.41 -8.63
CA GLY A 43 -10.84 -0.95 -9.74
C GLY A 43 -11.84 0.07 -10.28
N GLU A 44 -12.74 -0.35 -11.17
CA GLU A 44 -13.78 0.55 -11.73
C GLU A 44 -14.73 1.11 -10.65
N PHE A 45 -14.88 0.40 -9.53
CA PHE A 45 -15.65 0.86 -8.38
C PHE A 45 -14.96 1.99 -7.58
N GLY A 46 -13.74 2.39 -7.96
CA GLY A 46 -12.92 3.37 -7.24
C GLY A 46 -11.79 2.70 -6.46
N ALA A 47 -11.64 3.06 -5.18
CA ALA A 47 -10.60 2.48 -4.32
C ALA A 47 -11.13 2.20 -2.91
N ALA A 48 -10.64 1.13 -2.30
CA ALA A 48 -10.97 0.76 -0.93
C ALA A 48 -9.72 0.33 -0.15
N ILE A 49 -9.70 0.63 1.14
CA ILE A 49 -8.60 0.34 2.06
C ILE A 49 -9.12 -0.48 3.21
N LYS A 50 -8.46 -1.58 3.53
CA LYS A 50 -8.57 -2.28 4.81
C LYS A 50 -7.22 -2.16 5.49
N GLY A 51 -7.21 -1.81 6.77
CA GLY A 51 -5.97 -1.89 7.53
C GLY A 51 -6.19 -2.35 8.95
N LEU A 52 -5.09 -2.80 9.52
CA LEU A 52 -4.99 -3.41 10.83
C LEU A 52 -3.77 -2.83 11.52
N ALA A 53 -4.04 -2.13 12.62
CA ALA A 53 -3.08 -1.82 13.66
C ALA A 53 -3.39 -2.72 14.85
N HIS A 54 -2.71 -3.86 14.95
CA HIS A 54 -3.13 -4.98 15.79
C HIS A 54 -3.11 -4.68 17.30
N GLU A 55 -2.34 -3.68 17.73
CA GLU A 55 -2.27 -3.25 19.13
C GLU A 55 -3.36 -2.23 19.52
N THR A 56 -4.15 -1.75 18.54
CA THR A 56 -5.21 -0.77 18.83
C THR A 56 -6.41 -1.42 19.50
N LYS A 57 -7.15 -0.62 20.30
CA LYS A 57 -8.33 -1.11 21.04
C LYS A 57 -9.45 -1.62 20.14
N ILE A 58 -9.55 -1.07 18.92
CA ILE A 58 -10.59 -1.42 17.96
C ILE A 58 -10.19 -2.59 17.05
N ALA A 59 -8.92 -3.02 17.09
CA ALA A 59 -8.42 -4.10 16.25
C ALA A 59 -9.22 -5.39 16.44
N GLY A 60 -9.77 -5.91 15.35
CA GLY A 60 -10.52 -7.16 15.39
C GLY A 60 -11.91 -7.08 15.99
N ASP A 61 -12.41 -5.86 16.25
CA ASP A 61 -13.76 -5.66 16.75
C ASP A 61 -14.80 -6.19 15.74
N LYS A 62 -15.70 -7.05 16.24
CA LYS A 62 -16.70 -7.73 15.41
C LYS A 62 -17.85 -6.83 14.98
N VAL A 63 -18.13 -5.77 15.74
CA VAL A 63 -19.13 -4.78 15.35
C VAL A 63 -18.57 -3.94 14.20
N LEU A 64 -17.31 -3.51 14.26
CA LEU A 64 -16.64 -2.82 13.16
C LEU A 64 -16.66 -3.67 11.87
N ALA A 65 -16.30 -4.95 11.95
CA ALA A 65 -16.36 -5.84 10.78
C ALA A 65 -17.78 -5.93 10.18
N GLY A 66 -18.82 -5.98 11.04
CA GLY A 66 -20.21 -5.90 10.60
C GLY A 66 -20.57 -4.56 9.94
N GLU A 67 -20.05 -3.45 10.47
CA GLU A 67 -20.26 -2.11 9.91
C GLU A 67 -19.58 -1.92 8.56
N VAL A 68 -18.43 -2.56 8.33
CA VAL A 68 -17.80 -2.55 7.00
C VAL A 68 -18.75 -3.15 5.96
N GLN A 69 -19.37 -4.29 6.27
CA GLN A 69 -20.32 -4.96 5.39
C GLN A 69 -21.64 -4.19 5.21
N SER A 70 -22.04 -3.38 6.19
CA SER A 70 -23.30 -2.62 6.17
C SER A 70 -23.17 -1.26 5.47
N GLN A 71 -22.06 -0.55 5.69
CA GLN A 71 -21.86 0.84 5.26
C GLN A 71 -21.23 0.95 3.87
N MET A 72 -20.39 -0.01 3.47
CA MET A 72 -19.75 0.03 2.16
C MET A 72 -20.76 -0.27 1.04
N PRO A 73 -20.77 0.52 -0.05
CA PRO A 73 -21.62 0.25 -1.19
C PRO A 73 -21.33 -1.12 -1.81
N LYS A 74 -22.37 -1.80 -2.31
CA LYS A 74 -22.25 -3.13 -2.92
C LYS A 74 -21.33 -3.18 -4.15
N THR A 75 -21.02 -2.04 -4.76
CA THR A 75 -20.04 -1.94 -5.85
C THR A 75 -18.63 -2.36 -5.43
N PHE A 76 -18.32 -2.32 -4.13
CA PHE A 76 -17.06 -2.79 -3.55
C PHE A 76 -17.10 -4.28 -3.19
N SER A 77 -17.97 -5.09 -3.82
CA SER A 77 -18.14 -6.50 -3.43
C SER A 77 -16.86 -7.32 -3.56
N SER A 78 -16.06 -7.09 -4.62
CA SER A 78 -14.78 -7.81 -4.80
C SER A 78 -13.85 -7.56 -3.63
N PHE A 79 -13.69 -6.29 -3.22
CA PHE A 79 -12.96 -5.91 -2.02
C PHE A 79 -13.51 -6.56 -0.74
N LEU A 80 -14.83 -6.51 -0.53
CA LEU A 80 -15.47 -7.01 0.70
C LEU A 80 -15.39 -8.53 0.86
N THR A 81 -15.26 -9.27 -0.23
CA THR A 81 -15.22 -10.75 -0.24
C THR A 81 -13.84 -11.34 -0.48
N GLU A 82 -12.83 -10.50 -0.68
CA GLU A 82 -11.46 -10.95 -0.93
C GLU A 82 -10.89 -11.63 0.32
N ALA A 83 -10.56 -12.91 0.19
CA ALA A 83 -10.06 -13.73 1.28
C ALA A 83 -8.70 -13.23 1.79
N ALA A 84 -7.86 -12.69 0.90
CA ALA A 84 -6.54 -12.18 1.25
C ALA A 84 -6.59 -10.98 2.22
N PHE A 85 -7.70 -10.23 2.23
CA PHE A 85 -7.80 -9.01 3.05
C PHE A 85 -8.24 -9.27 4.49
N GLY A 86 -8.84 -10.43 4.77
CA GLY A 86 -9.21 -10.82 6.13
C GLY A 86 -10.16 -9.80 6.79
N MET A 87 -11.32 -9.57 6.18
CA MET A 87 -12.31 -8.56 6.61
C MET A 87 -12.93 -8.78 8.00
N ASP A 88 -12.61 -9.89 8.66
CA ASP A 88 -13.00 -10.19 10.04
C ASP A 88 -12.01 -9.64 11.09
N TRP A 89 -10.87 -9.10 10.64
CA TRP A 89 -9.77 -8.64 11.47
C TRP A 89 -9.14 -7.37 10.89
N LEU A 90 -9.70 -6.22 11.29
CA LEU A 90 -9.26 -4.88 10.88
C LEU A 90 -9.39 -3.89 12.05
N SER A 91 -8.75 -2.73 11.92
CA SER A 91 -8.95 -1.58 12.81
C SER A 91 -9.55 -0.38 12.08
N TYR A 92 -9.39 -0.28 10.76
CA TYR A 92 -10.00 0.76 9.93
C TYR A 92 -10.34 0.27 8.53
N CYS A 93 -11.33 0.93 7.93
CA CYS A 93 -11.68 0.74 6.53
C CYS A 93 -12.12 2.07 5.90
N TYR A 94 -11.60 2.32 4.70
CA TYR A 94 -11.92 3.51 3.91
C TYR A 94 -12.36 3.10 2.51
N TRP A 95 -13.17 3.94 1.88
CA TRP A 95 -13.49 3.79 0.46
C TRP A 95 -13.72 5.14 -0.20
N ARG A 96 -13.49 5.19 -1.51
CA ARG A 96 -13.78 6.33 -2.36
C ARG A 96 -14.29 5.81 -3.70
N GLY A 97 -15.56 6.06 -3.99
CA GLY A 97 -16.13 5.78 -5.31
C GLY A 97 -15.61 6.76 -6.38
N PRO A 98 -15.81 6.48 -7.67
CA PRO A 98 -15.30 7.32 -8.76
C PRO A 98 -15.83 8.75 -8.70
N GLU A 99 -17.10 8.90 -8.33
CA GLU A 99 -17.82 10.18 -8.22
C GLU A 99 -17.68 10.85 -6.85
N ASP A 100 -16.99 10.22 -5.89
CA ASP A 100 -16.84 10.77 -4.55
C ASP A 100 -15.76 11.87 -4.51
N SER A 101 -16.07 13.01 -3.90
CA SER A 101 -15.11 14.11 -3.73
C SER A 101 -14.06 13.86 -2.64
N SER A 102 -14.28 12.89 -1.77
CA SER A 102 -13.40 12.56 -0.64
C SER A 102 -13.50 11.08 -0.25
N TRP A 103 -12.47 10.58 0.42
CA TRP A 103 -12.55 9.29 1.10
C TRP A 103 -13.63 9.29 2.18
N LYS A 104 -14.34 8.18 2.30
CA LYS A 104 -15.27 7.86 3.37
C LYS A 104 -14.63 6.81 4.27
N ARG A 105 -14.98 6.86 5.55
CA ARG A 105 -14.48 5.95 6.58
C ARG A 105 -15.67 5.20 7.17
N VAL A 106 -15.48 3.91 7.46
CA VAL A 106 -16.46 3.13 8.22
C VAL A 106 -16.53 3.66 9.65
N VAL A 107 -17.74 3.95 10.13
CA VAL A 107 -17.98 4.55 11.44
C VAL A 107 -18.48 3.47 12.40
N HIS A 108 -17.83 3.33 13.55
CA HIS A 108 -18.30 2.42 14.59
C HIS A 108 -19.48 3.04 15.36
N PRO A 109 -20.53 2.28 15.73
CA PRO A 109 -21.71 2.83 16.41
C PRO A 109 -21.42 3.32 17.84
N ASP A 110 -20.41 2.76 18.53
CA ASP A 110 -19.86 3.35 19.77
C ASP A 110 -18.94 4.53 19.42
N PRO A 111 -19.28 5.77 19.81
CA PRO A 111 -18.47 6.95 19.54
C PRO A 111 -17.07 6.89 20.15
N THR A 112 -16.91 6.19 21.27
CA THR A 112 -15.62 6.05 21.97
C THR A 112 -14.64 5.26 21.11
N LEU A 113 -15.11 4.15 20.53
CA LEU A 113 -14.32 3.34 19.61
C LEU A 113 -14.16 4.05 18.26
N SER A 114 -15.22 4.69 17.75
CA SER A 114 -15.16 5.39 16.47
C SER A 114 -14.17 6.56 16.45
N LEU A 115 -13.90 7.18 17.60
CA LEU A 115 -12.95 8.28 17.75
C LEU A 115 -11.60 7.81 18.32
N SER A 116 -11.44 6.52 18.59
CA SER A 116 -10.18 5.97 19.07
C SER A 116 -9.14 5.88 17.95
N GLU A 117 -7.87 5.85 18.34
CA GLU A 117 -6.77 5.58 17.42
C GLU A 117 -6.91 4.18 16.82
N ASP A 118 -6.94 4.12 15.50
CA ASP A 118 -7.04 2.90 14.70
C ASP A 118 -5.75 2.59 13.93
N GLY A 119 -4.73 3.44 14.08
CA GLY A 119 -3.43 3.36 13.40
C GLY A 119 -3.42 3.85 11.95
N SER A 120 -4.56 4.28 11.40
CA SER A 120 -4.63 4.70 9.99
C SER A 120 -3.80 5.94 9.69
N ALA A 121 -3.70 6.89 10.62
CA ALA A 121 -2.91 8.10 10.45
C ALA A 121 -1.41 7.81 10.30
N GLU A 122 -0.90 6.80 11.01
CA GLU A 122 0.49 6.38 10.97
C GLU A 122 0.79 5.53 9.74
N TYR A 123 0.04 4.44 9.55
CA TYR A 123 0.37 3.44 8.53
C TYR A 123 0.06 3.88 7.10
N LEU A 124 -0.80 4.88 6.91
CA LEU A 124 -1.09 5.46 5.60
C LEU A 124 -0.25 6.72 5.30
N ALA A 125 0.57 7.20 6.24
CA ALA A 125 1.28 8.47 6.12
C ALA A 125 2.17 8.51 4.86
N LEU A 126 2.99 7.47 4.63
CA LEU A 126 3.91 7.41 3.50
C LEU A 126 3.24 7.37 2.11
N LEU A 127 1.92 7.16 2.04
CA LEU A 127 1.18 7.23 0.77
C LEU A 127 0.94 8.68 0.30
N VAL A 128 1.02 9.65 1.21
CA VAL A 128 0.71 11.06 0.94
C VAL A 128 1.85 12.02 1.31
N GLU A 129 2.87 11.50 1.97
CA GLU A 129 4.05 12.24 2.39
C GLU A 129 5.10 12.40 1.28
N PRO A 130 5.97 13.42 1.38
CA PRO A 130 7.03 13.65 0.40
C PRO A 130 8.10 12.55 0.43
N ALA A 131 8.92 12.49 -0.64
CA ALA A 131 10.02 11.54 -0.77
C ALA A 131 11.00 11.53 0.44
N ALA A 132 11.20 12.68 1.08
CA ALA A 132 12.04 12.80 2.27
C ALA A 132 11.51 11.95 3.46
N SER A 133 10.20 11.77 3.61
CA SER A 133 9.65 10.88 4.63
C SER A 133 9.99 9.42 4.35
N TYR A 134 10.00 9.02 3.07
CA TYR A 134 10.42 7.67 2.70
C TYR A 134 11.93 7.45 2.89
N GLU A 135 12.75 8.48 2.66
CA GLU A 135 14.19 8.46 2.98
C GLU A 135 14.41 8.21 4.48
N GLU A 136 13.71 8.95 5.35
CA GLU A 136 13.75 8.75 6.81
C GLU A 136 13.28 7.33 7.20
N PHE A 137 12.20 6.86 6.58
CA PHE A 137 11.67 5.51 6.80
C PHE A 137 12.68 4.42 6.42
N VAL A 138 13.26 4.48 5.22
CA VAL A 138 14.23 3.47 4.76
C VAL A 138 15.46 3.44 5.65
N LYS A 139 15.91 4.60 6.12
CA LYS A 139 17.01 4.69 7.08
C LYS A 139 16.68 4.03 8.42
N TRP A 140 15.45 4.17 8.89
CA TRP A 140 15.02 3.59 10.16
C TRP A 140 14.69 2.10 10.06
N TYR A 141 13.96 1.68 9.02
CA TYR A 141 13.44 0.33 8.88
C TYR A 141 14.43 -0.62 8.21
N TYR A 142 15.03 -0.20 7.09
CA TYR A 142 15.97 -1.01 6.32
C TYR A 142 17.44 -0.75 6.70
N GLU A 143 17.71 0.26 7.53
CA GLU A 143 19.07 0.69 7.90
C GLU A 143 19.92 1.09 6.67
N LEU A 144 19.29 1.65 5.63
CA LEU A 144 19.95 2.08 4.39
C LEU A 144 19.96 3.61 4.25
N ASP A 145 21.10 4.17 3.86
CA ASP A 145 21.20 5.57 3.40
C ASP A 145 21.04 5.63 1.88
N ILE A 146 19.85 6.01 1.41
CA ILE A 146 19.52 6.10 -0.02
C ILE A 146 19.51 7.58 -0.45
N PRO A 147 20.11 7.93 -1.61
CA PRO A 147 20.05 9.30 -2.11
C PRO A 147 18.60 9.77 -2.36
N LEU A 148 18.21 10.91 -1.78
CA LEU A 148 16.87 11.50 -1.96
C LEU A 148 16.50 11.70 -3.44
N ASP A 149 17.45 12.09 -4.29
CA ASP A 149 17.23 12.28 -5.73
C ASP A 149 16.87 10.98 -6.46
N ALA A 150 17.37 9.82 -5.98
CA ALA A 150 16.99 8.52 -6.48
C ALA A 150 15.54 8.15 -6.08
N ILE A 151 15.15 8.45 -4.83
CA ILE A 151 13.77 8.25 -4.34
C ILE A 151 12.81 9.13 -5.14
N GLU A 152 13.13 10.42 -5.29
CA GLU A 152 12.35 11.37 -6.09
C GLU A 152 12.23 10.93 -7.56
N SER A 153 13.29 10.36 -8.14
CA SER A 153 13.25 9.82 -9.50
C SER A 153 12.20 8.72 -9.65
N ILE A 154 12.09 7.83 -8.65
CA ILE A 154 11.09 6.76 -8.63
C ILE A 154 9.67 7.31 -8.38
N TYR A 155 9.50 8.26 -7.47
CA TYR A 155 8.21 8.92 -7.21
C TYR A 155 7.68 9.65 -8.45
N ASN A 156 8.58 10.23 -9.25
CA ASN A 156 8.26 10.88 -10.52
C ASN A 156 8.12 9.88 -11.70
N HIS A 157 8.07 8.58 -11.43
CA HIS A 157 7.92 7.53 -12.44
C HIS A 157 8.99 7.57 -13.55
N SER A 158 10.21 8.03 -13.21
CA SER A 158 11.32 8.05 -14.16
C SER A 158 11.67 6.63 -14.62
N PRO A 159 12.03 6.42 -15.91
CA PRO A 159 12.50 5.14 -16.40
C PRO A 159 13.71 4.61 -15.61
N LEU A 160 13.71 3.30 -15.35
CA LEU A 160 14.84 2.64 -14.69
C LEU A 160 16.09 2.66 -15.57
N SER A 161 17.20 3.12 -14.99
CA SER A 161 18.55 3.09 -15.57
C SER A 161 19.51 2.32 -14.65
N GLU A 162 20.64 1.84 -15.19
CA GLU A 162 21.64 1.16 -14.36
C GLU A 162 22.13 2.03 -13.22
N ARG A 163 22.34 3.34 -13.50
CA ARG A 163 22.77 4.31 -12.48
C ARG A 163 21.74 4.43 -11.36
N LEU A 164 20.46 4.56 -11.70
CA LEU A 164 19.39 4.71 -10.72
C LEU A 164 19.22 3.44 -9.87
N VAL A 165 19.19 2.28 -10.51
CA VAL A 165 19.08 1.00 -9.80
C VAL A 165 20.27 0.79 -8.88
N SER A 166 21.49 1.00 -9.37
CA SER A 166 22.70 0.84 -8.57
C SER A 166 22.83 1.85 -7.42
N SER A 167 22.21 3.04 -7.53
CA SER A 167 22.16 4.00 -6.41
C SER A 167 21.15 3.61 -5.32
N LEU A 168 20.17 2.78 -5.66
CA LEU A 168 19.17 2.26 -4.71
C LEU A 168 19.69 0.96 -4.07
N ASN A 169 20.14 0.01 -4.89
CA ASN A 169 20.69 -1.26 -4.43
C ASN A 169 21.77 -1.76 -5.42
N PRO A 170 23.06 -1.76 -5.05
CA PRO A 170 24.14 -2.21 -5.93
C PRO A 170 24.14 -3.72 -6.20
N GLU A 171 23.40 -4.51 -5.43
CA GLU A 171 23.30 -5.97 -5.61
C GLU A 171 22.22 -6.37 -6.63
N VAL A 172 21.35 -5.43 -7.00
CA VAL A 172 20.27 -5.65 -7.97
C VAL A 172 20.70 -5.17 -9.36
N SER A 173 20.63 -6.07 -10.34
CA SER A 173 20.86 -5.70 -11.73
C SER A 173 19.68 -4.92 -12.32
N LEU A 174 19.94 -4.10 -13.34
CA LEU A 174 18.86 -3.42 -14.09
C LEU A 174 17.86 -4.43 -14.69
N ALA A 175 18.31 -5.62 -15.07
CA ALA A 175 17.43 -6.66 -15.62
C ALA A 175 16.41 -7.12 -14.56
N GLN A 176 16.87 -7.47 -13.36
CA GLN A 176 15.99 -7.86 -12.24
C GLN A 176 15.04 -6.73 -11.85
N ALA A 177 15.52 -5.49 -11.81
CA ALA A 177 14.67 -4.34 -11.51
C ALA A 177 13.58 -4.11 -12.58
N LYS A 178 13.89 -4.37 -13.86
CA LYS A 178 12.91 -4.28 -14.96
C LYS A 178 11.89 -5.41 -14.94
N GLU A 179 12.29 -6.62 -14.53
CA GLU A 179 11.35 -7.74 -14.31
C GLU A 179 10.35 -7.38 -13.22
N ALA A 180 10.82 -6.92 -12.05
CA ALA A 180 9.95 -6.45 -10.98
C ALA A 180 9.07 -5.27 -11.41
N ALA A 181 9.61 -4.32 -12.17
CA ALA A 181 8.85 -3.19 -12.70
C ALA A 181 7.71 -3.64 -13.63
N ALA A 182 7.93 -4.65 -14.47
CA ALA A 182 6.92 -5.20 -15.35
C ALA A 182 5.79 -5.89 -14.56
N GLU A 183 6.12 -6.63 -13.50
CA GLU A 183 5.14 -7.29 -12.63
C GLU A 183 4.21 -6.30 -11.93
N ILE A 184 4.76 -5.16 -11.48
CA ILE A 184 4.01 -4.14 -10.72
C ILE A 184 3.47 -3.00 -11.59
N GLY A 185 3.63 -3.06 -12.91
CA GLY A 185 3.17 -2.02 -13.84
C GLY A 185 3.93 -0.69 -13.75
N TYR A 186 5.16 -0.69 -13.23
CA TYR A 186 6.00 0.51 -13.18
C TYR A 186 6.62 0.81 -14.57
N PRO A 187 6.76 2.09 -14.97
CA PRO A 187 7.30 2.44 -16.29
C PRO A 187 8.71 1.89 -16.52
N VAL A 188 8.80 0.88 -17.38
CA VAL A 188 10.03 0.47 -18.03
C VAL A 188 10.15 1.31 -19.29
N GLY A 189 11.01 2.33 -19.28
CA GLY A 189 11.19 3.20 -20.45
C GLY A 189 11.29 2.34 -21.71
N HIS A 190 10.39 2.57 -22.67
CA HIS A 190 10.54 1.96 -23.97
C HIS A 190 11.87 2.46 -24.52
N ALA A 191 12.75 1.52 -24.88
CA ALA A 191 13.78 1.85 -25.85
C ALA A 191 13.00 2.22 -27.10
N ASP A 192 12.84 3.53 -27.34
CA ASP A 192 12.38 4.00 -28.65
C ASP A 192 13.26 3.34 -29.70
N ALA A 193 12.59 2.67 -30.65
CA ALA A 193 13.18 1.94 -31.76
C ALA A 193 14.02 2.83 -32.68
#